data_AF-A0A9Q4Y015-F1
#
_entry.id   AF-A0A9Q4Y015-F1
#
_cell.length_a   1.000
_cell.length_b   1.000
_cell.length_c   1.000
_cell.angle_alpha   90.00
_cell.angle_beta   90.00
_cell.angle_gamma   90.00
#
_symmetry.space_group_name_H-M   'P 1'
#
loop_
_entity.id
_entity.type
_entity.pdbx_description
1 polymer ?
#
loop_
_entity_poly.entity_id
_entity_poly.type
_entity_poly.pdbx_seq_one_letter_code
_entity_poly.pdbx_strand_id
1 'polypeptide(L)'
;MRKKVYLLFAMLMTTIVLSACNSKENQKNKDFDNVTKKIENNKSSSSTYNSTKESSSITKNNWVNPEKIKELIDFEKKVKEDNDTLKKAYKEKIDMKKNSTDIILQEKFKIAMSKITKGEKKAKQKSNHGSEAKKREDSIKEEFKKLSQIENKKYEYNKNTLKKIFQDYDNKLKAIEARRDTVIQAMISEDKNTSKLEDKDIKTNISTISENGKKELKKYKDDINAIVKLRNSELIKIK
;
A
#
# COMPACT_ATOMS: atom_id res chain seq x y z
N MET A 1 37.96 31.90 4.21
CA MET A 1 36.80 32.06 3.30
C MET A 1 36.58 30.94 2.29
N ARG A 2 37.48 29.96 2.10
CA ARG A 2 37.33 28.89 1.09
C ARG A 2 36.42 27.70 1.47
N LYS A 3 35.99 27.57 2.73
CA LYS A 3 35.09 26.49 3.18
C LYS A 3 33.59 26.79 2.95
N LYS A 4 33.20 28.07 2.82
CA LYS A 4 31.79 28.46 2.61
C LYS A 4 31.34 28.44 1.14
N VAL A 5 32.28 28.45 0.19
CA VAL A 5 31.99 28.37 -1.26
C VAL A 5 31.62 26.96 -1.71
N TYR A 6 32.17 25.91 -1.06
CA TYR A 6 31.84 24.52 -1.38
C TYR A 6 30.43 24.10 -0.94
N LEU A 7 29.86 24.74 0.10
CA LEU A 7 28.48 24.49 0.51
C LEU A 7 27.47 25.10 -0.49
N LEU A 8 27.83 26.25 -1.10
CA LEU A 8 27.03 26.91 -2.13
C LEU A 8 27.08 26.16 -3.48
N PHE A 9 28.22 25.57 -3.84
CA PHE A 9 28.32 24.73 -5.05
C PHE A 9 27.62 23.37 -4.90
N ALA A 10 27.50 22.84 -3.68
CA ALA A 10 26.72 21.62 -3.42
C ALA A 10 25.21 21.87 -3.48
N MET A 11 24.73 23.08 -3.14
CA MET A 11 23.31 23.45 -3.27
C MET A 11 22.88 23.84 -4.68
N LEU A 12 23.80 24.22 -5.59
CA LEU A 12 23.45 24.60 -6.96
C LEU A 12 23.26 23.39 -7.92
N MET A 13 23.82 22.23 -7.58
CA MET A 13 23.67 21.01 -8.40
C MET A 13 22.41 20.21 -8.07
N THR A 14 21.69 20.57 -7.00
CA THR A 14 20.36 20.02 -6.67
C THR A 14 19.22 20.66 -7.46
N THR A 15 19.47 21.68 -8.28
CA THR A 15 18.42 22.46 -8.96
C THR A 15 18.35 22.30 -10.48
N ILE A 16 19.19 21.49 -11.12
CA ILE A 16 19.26 21.43 -12.60
C ILE A 16 18.87 20.06 -13.21
N VAL A 17 18.54 19.03 -12.40
CA VAL A 17 17.94 17.77 -12.93
C VAL A 17 16.45 17.66 -12.57
N LEU A 18 15.76 18.81 -12.56
CA LEU A 18 14.32 18.90 -12.37
C LEU A 18 13.69 19.97 -13.28
N SER A 19 14.21 20.14 -14.50
CA SER A 19 13.68 21.16 -15.42
C SER A 19 13.81 20.76 -16.90
N ALA A 20 13.45 19.54 -17.30
CA ALA A 20 13.19 19.20 -18.70
C ALA A 20 12.48 17.85 -18.87
N CYS A 21 11.28 17.72 -18.31
CA CYS A 21 10.19 16.90 -18.86
C CYS A 21 8.89 17.57 -18.42
N ASN A 22 8.49 18.57 -19.20
CA ASN A 22 7.29 19.37 -18.99
C ASN A 22 6.10 18.73 -19.76
N SER A 23 4.90 18.98 -19.24
CA SER A 23 3.64 19.09 -19.99
C SER A 23 2.89 17.80 -20.38
N LYS A 24 2.02 17.31 -19.47
CA LYS A 24 0.55 17.37 -19.57
C LYS A 24 -0.09 16.51 -18.46
N GLU A 25 -1.31 16.89 -18.07
CA GLU A 25 -2.15 16.32 -17.00
C GLU A 25 -1.81 16.71 -15.55
N ASN A 26 -2.19 17.94 -15.19
CA ASN A 26 -2.71 18.19 -13.84
C ASN A 26 -3.95 19.09 -13.95
N GLN A 27 -5.00 18.52 -14.52
CA GLN A 27 -6.35 19.05 -14.46
C GLN A 27 -7.28 17.92 -14.02
N LYS A 28 -7.09 17.43 -12.77
CA LYS A 28 -7.99 16.48 -12.10
C LYS A 28 -7.87 16.42 -10.57
N ASN A 29 -7.26 17.42 -9.94
CA ASN A 29 -7.24 17.56 -8.47
C ASN A 29 -8.13 18.72 -8.00
N LYS A 30 -9.37 18.81 -8.49
CA LYS A 30 -10.40 19.69 -7.92
C LYS A 30 -11.60 18.95 -7.32
N ASP A 31 -11.65 17.61 -7.41
CA ASP A 31 -12.82 16.84 -6.96
C ASP A 31 -12.70 16.31 -5.52
N PHE A 32 -11.50 16.32 -4.91
CA PHE A 32 -11.34 15.84 -3.53
C PHE A 32 -11.57 16.90 -2.44
N ASP A 33 -11.38 18.19 -2.74
CA ASP A 33 -11.64 19.26 -1.77
C ASP A 33 -13.12 19.64 -1.65
N ASN A 34 -13.96 19.22 -2.61
CA ASN A 34 -15.39 19.49 -2.59
C ASN A 34 -16.20 18.44 -1.81
N VAL A 35 -15.65 17.23 -1.62
CA VAL A 35 -16.27 16.17 -0.81
C VAL A 35 -16.04 16.44 0.69
N THR A 36 -14.84 16.90 1.05
CA THR A 36 -14.51 17.21 2.45
C THR A 36 -15.28 18.43 2.97
N LYS A 37 -15.54 19.45 2.13
CA LYS A 37 -16.38 20.61 2.49
C LYS A 37 -17.89 20.34 2.50
N LYS A 38 -18.38 19.28 1.85
CA LYS A 38 -19.79 18.85 1.95
C LYS A 38 -20.10 18.03 3.21
N ILE A 39 -19.10 17.38 3.79
CA ILE A 39 -19.28 16.60 5.03
C ILE A 39 -19.24 17.52 6.26
N GLU A 40 -18.46 18.60 6.21
CA GLU A 40 -18.32 19.53 7.34
C GLU A 40 -19.49 20.52 7.47
N ASN A 41 -20.19 20.84 6.37
CA ASN A 41 -21.36 21.74 6.40
C ASN A 41 -22.71 21.06 6.72
N ASN A 42 -22.78 19.73 6.83
CA ASN A 42 -24.03 19.04 7.18
C ASN A 42 -24.16 18.72 8.69
N LYS A 43 -23.22 19.17 9.52
CA LYS A 43 -23.26 18.96 10.97
C LYS A 43 -23.88 20.12 11.76
N SER A 44 -24.27 21.21 11.10
CA SER A 44 -24.82 22.39 11.76
C SER A 44 -25.84 23.13 10.89
N SER A 45 -27.07 22.61 10.82
CA SER A 45 -28.32 23.37 10.57
C SER A 45 -29.48 22.34 10.60
N SER A 46 -30.32 22.34 11.63
CA SER A 46 -31.55 23.14 11.75
C SER A 46 -32.81 22.29 11.48
N SER A 47 -33.55 22.05 12.56
CA SER A 47 -35.02 22.12 12.67
C SER A 47 -35.92 21.50 11.58
N THR A 48 -36.71 20.51 12.04
CA THR A 48 -38.16 20.30 11.81
C THR A 48 -38.70 20.37 10.37
N TYR A 49 -39.19 19.24 9.83
CA TYR A 49 -40.57 19.05 9.30
C TYR A 49 -40.81 17.59 8.84
N ASN A 50 -42.08 17.21 8.90
CA ASN A 50 -42.67 15.86 8.93
C ASN A 50 -42.76 15.08 7.59
N SER A 51 -42.86 13.75 7.74
CA SER A 51 -43.60 12.76 6.91
C SER A 51 -43.05 12.48 5.48
N THR A 52 -43.04 11.27 4.91
CA THR A 52 -43.76 10.01 5.17
C THR A 52 -42.98 8.86 4.50
N LYS A 53 -43.00 7.65 5.10
CA LYS A 53 -42.90 6.28 4.51
C LYS A 53 -42.12 6.14 3.19
N GLU A 54 -41.00 5.43 3.15
CA GLU A 54 -40.97 3.96 3.17
C GLU A 54 -39.85 3.43 4.08
N SER A 55 -40.21 3.08 5.31
CA SER A 55 -39.39 2.19 6.11
C SER A 55 -39.63 0.76 5.62
N SER A 56 -38.64 0.14 4.97
CA SER A 56 -38.47 -1.30 5.16
C SER A 56 -38.07 -1.47 6.62
N SER A 57 -39.08 -1.70 7.45
CA SER A 57 -38.90 -1.90 8.87
C SER A 57 -38.02 -3.13 9.05
N ILE A 58 -36.73 -2.91 9.32
CA ILE A 58 -35.91 -3.86 10.05
C ILE A 58 -36.62 -4.00 11.39
N THR A 59 -37.42 -5.04 11.49
CA THR A 59 -38.05 -5.48 12.72
C THR A 59 -36.94 -5.58 13.76
N LYS A 60 -37.05 -4.80 14.84
CA LYS A 60 -36.14 -4.88 15.98
C LYS A 60 -36.32 -6.25 16.64
N ASN A 61 -35.67 -7.27 16.09
CA ASN A 61 -35.56 -8.57 16.72
C ASN A 61 -34.46 -8.47 17.79
N ASN A 62 -34.85 -8.44 19.06
CA ASN A 62 -33.99 -8.36 20.25
C ASN A 62 -33.16 -9.64 20.51
N TRP A 63 -32.79 -10.40 19.47
CA TRP A 63 -32.17 -11.73 19.56
C TRP A 63 -30.86 -11.81 18.77
N VAL A 64 -30.19 -10.66 18.61
CA VAL A 64 -28.86 -10.60 17.99
C VAL A 64 -27.84 -11.07 19.03
N ASN A 65 -26.87 -11.89 18.64
CA ASN A 65 -25.65 -12.13 19.42
C ASN A 65 -24.62 -11.03 19.07
N PRO A 66 -24.62 -9.86 19.76
CA PRO A 66 -23.83 -8.69 19.38
C PRO A 66 -22.33 -8.97 19.46
N GLU A 67 -21.92 -9.87 20.34
CA GLU A 67 -20.51 -10.17 20.61
C GLU A 67 -19.85 -10.87 19.41
N LYS A 68 -20.56 -11.80 18.78
CA LYS A 68 -20.04 -12.53 17.61
C LYS A 68 -20.00 -11.70 16.34
N ILE A 69 -20.96 -10.80 16.16
CA ILE A 69 -20.92 -9.81 15.07
C ILE A 69 -19.76 -8.84 15.31
N LYS A 70 -19.55 -8.40 16.56
CA LYS A 70 -18.40 -7.57 16.93
C LYS A 70 -17.07 -8.28 16.65
N GLU A 71 -16.93 -9.56 17.01
CA GLU A 71 -15.73 -10.36 16.69
C GLU A 71 -15.45 -10.42 15.18
N LEU A 72 -16.48 -10.54 14.34
CA LEU A 72 -16.33 -10.50 12.88
C LEU A 72 -15.83 -9.13 12.40
N ILE A 73 -16.42 -8.05 12.91
CA ILE A 73 -16.03 -6.67 12.56
C ILE A 73 -14.60 -6.38 13.00
N ASP A 74 -14.22 -6.79 14.22
CA ASP A 74 -12.88 -6.60 14.76
C ASP A 74 -11.85 -7.41 13.95
N PHE A 75 -12.21 -8.62 13.52
CA PHE A 75 -11.38 -9.42 12.60
C PHE A 75 -11.15 -8.71 11.26
N GLU A 76 -12.21 -8.21 10.61
CA GLU A 76 -12.10 -7.47 9.34
C GLU A 76 -11.23 -6.22 9.49
N LYS A 77 -11.42 -5.48 10.57
CA LYS A 77 -10.63 -4.28 10.88
C LYS A 77 -9.15 -4.62 11.03
N LYS A 78 -8.83 -5.66 11.81
CA LYS A 78 -7.45 -6.13 12.00
C LYS A 78 -6.80 -6.51 10.66
N VAL A 79 -7.51 -7.25 9.81
CA VAL A 79 -7.00 -7.65 8.48
C VAL A 79 -6.66 -6.44 7.60
N LYS A 80 -7.47 -5.37 7.67
CA LYS A 80 -7.22 -4.12 6.93
C LYS A 80 -6.01 -3.36 7.49
N GLU A 81 -5.94 -3.21 8.81
CA GLU A 81 -4.81 -2.53 9.48
C GLU A 81 -3.48 -3.24 9.22
N ASP A 82 -3.47 -4.58 9.30
CA ASP A 82 -2.30 -5.40 8.97
C ASP A 82 -1.88 -5.20 7.50
N ASN A 83 -2.86 -5.10 6.59
CA ASN A 83 -2.60 -4.89 5.17
C ASN A 83 -1.98 -3.51 4.87
N ASP A 84 -2.49 -2.44 5.48
CA ASP A 84 -1.95 -1.09 5.32
C ASP A 84 -0.53 -0.98 5.87
N THR A 85 -0.29 -1.58 7.04
CA THR A 85 1.04 -1.68 7.65
C THR A 85 2.02 -2.39 6.74
N LEU A 86 1.61 -3.53 6.17
CA LEU A 86 2.43 -4.31 5.27
C LEU A 86 2.75 -3.55 3.96
N LYS A 87 1.75 -2.87 3.40
CA LYS A 87 1.89 -2.03 2.20
C LYS A 87 2.93 -0.94 2.40
N LYS A 88 2.88 -0.26 3.55
CA LYS A 88 3.87 0.77 3.92
C LYS A 88 5.27 0.17 4.06
N ALA A 89 5.41 -0.94 4.79
CA ALA A 89 6.70 -1.59 5.03
C ALA A 89 7.39 -2.03 3.73
N TYR A 90 6.64 -2.62 2.78
CA TYR A 90 7.22 -3.02 1.50
C TYR A 90 7.58 -1.83 0.61
N LYS A 91 6.78 -0.76 0.62
CA LYS A 91 7.12 0.48 -0.09
C LYS A 91 8.44 1.05 0.43
N GLU A 92 8.56 1.19 1.74
CA GLU A 92 9.77 1.67 2.41
C GLU A 92 10.99 0.80 2.09
N LYS A 93 10.85 -0.53 2.12
CA LYS A 93 11.92 -1.47 1.73
C LYS A 93 12.41 -1.25 0.29
N ILE A 94 11.50 -1.02 -0.66
CA ILE A 94 11.86 -0.76 -2.06
C ILE A 94 12.58 0.58 -2.20
N ASP A 95 12.07 1.62 -1.53
CA ASP A 95 12.65 2.97 -1.55
C ASP A 95 14.04 2.99 -0.91
N MET A 96 14.23 2.31 0.23
CA MET A 96 15.54 2.15 0.88
C MET A 96 16.54 1.43 -0.02
N LYS A 97 16.11 0.35 -0.69
CA LYS A 97 16.97 -0.39 -1.62
C LYS A 97 17.40 0.47 -2.80
N LYS A 98 16.49 1.30 -3.33
CA LYS A 98 16.80 2.27 -4.38
C LYS A 98 17.87 3.26 -3.91
N ASN A 99 17.64 3.90 -2.77
CA ASN A 99 18.57 4.89 -2.22
C ASN A 99 19.96 4.29 -1.94
N SER A 100 20.00 3.10 -1.34
CA SER A 100 21.27 2.39 -1.08
C SER A 100 22.02 2.07 -2.39
N THR A 101 21.30 1.59 -3.41
CA THR A 101 21.89 1.28 -4.72
C THR A 101 22.45 2.53 -5.40
N ASP A 102 21.75 3.66 -5.32
CA ASP A 102 22.20 4.94 -5.87
C ASP A 102 23.48 5.43 -5.21
N ILE A 103 23.56 5.36 -3.87
CA ILE A 103 24.77 5.71 -3.11
C ILE A 103 25.94 4.84 -3.56
N ILE A 104 25.75 3.51 -3.63
CA ILE A 104 26.80 2.57 -4.05
C ILE A 104 27.27 2.86 -5.47
N LEU A 105 26.34 3.12 -6.41
CA LEU A 105 26.70 3.47 -7.79
C LEU A 105 27.48 4.79 -7.85
N GLN A 106 27.07 5.81 -7.08
CA GLN A 106 27.75 7.09 -7.03
C GLN A 106 29.17 6.97 -6.45
N GLU A 107 29.34 6.18 -5.39
CA GLU A 107 30.66 5.93 -4.79
C GLU A 107 31.58 5.17 -5.73
N LYS A 108 31.08 4.10 -6.36
CA LYS A 108 31.84 3.35 -7.37
C LYS A 108 32.26 4.25 -8.53
N PHE A 109 31.39 5.13 -9.00
CA PHE A 109 31.71 6.10 -10.04
C PHE A 109 32.81 7.07 -9.60
N LYS A 110 32.68 7.66 -8.39
CA LYS A 110 33.72 8.55 -7.83
C LYS A 110 35.07 7.86 -7.71
N ILE A 111 35.11 6.61 -7.23
CA ILE A 111 36.34 5.83 -7.12
C ILE A 111 36.95 5.61 -8.50
N ALA A 112 36.16 5.17 -9.48
CA ALA A 112 36.60 4.92 -10.85
C ALA A 112 37.19 6.19 -11.50
N MET A 113 36.48 7.31 -11.38
CA MET A 113 36.96 8.62 -11.86
C MET A 113 38.26 9.05 -11.17
N SER A 114 38.36 8.88 -9.84
CA SER A 114 39.57 9.25 -9.09
C SER A 114 40.80 8.44 -9.52
N LYS A 115 40.62 7.16 -9.92
CA LYS A 115 41.70 6.31 -10.42
C LYS A 115 42.23 6.83 -11.76
N ILE A 116 41.36 7.27 -12.66
CA ILE A 116 41.76 7.94 -13.90
C ILE A 116 42.57 9.19 -13.59
N THR A 117 42.04 10.10 -12.76
CA THR A 117 42.71 11.36 -12.44
C THR A 117 44.08 11.15 -11.75
N LYS A 118 44.20 10.15 -10.87
CA LYS A 118 45.48 9.78 -10.25
C LYS A 118 46.46 9.18 -11.26
N GLY A 119 45.98 8.33 -12.17
CA GLY A 119 46.78 7.77 -13.26
C GLY A 119 47.32 8.85 -14.19
N GLU A 120 46.48 9.82 -14.57
CA GLU A 120 46.89 10.99 -15.36
C GLU A 120 47.96 11.83 -14.66
N LYS A 121 47.82 12.07 -13.35
CA LYS A 121 48.84 12.82 -12.58
C LYS A 121 50.20 12.12 -12.60
N LYS A 122 50.24 10.79 -12.54
CA LYS A 122 51.48 10.01 -12.67
C LYS A 122 52.01 10.01 -14.11
N ALA A 123 51.12 9.95 -15.11
CA ALA A 123 51.49 9.91 -16.53
C ALA A 123 51.96 11.27 -17.08
N LYS A 124 51.48 12.40 -16.55
CA LYS A 124 51.95 13.74 -16.94
C LYS A 124 53.44 13.99 -16.64
N GLN A 125 54.09 13.14 -15.84
CA GLN A 125 55.55 13.14 -15.69
C GLN A 125 56.29 12.43 -16.86
N LYS A 126 55.58 11.76 -17.78
CA LYS A 126 56.11 11.07 -18.97
C LYS A 126 55.17 11.19 -20.19
N SER A 127 55.23 12.32 -20.90
CA SER A 127 54.74 12.53 -22.30
C SER A 127 53.22 12.42 -22.62
N ASN A 128 52.86 12.80 -23.86
CA ASN A 128 51.53 13.12 -24.43
C ASN A 128 50.46 11.98 -24.37
N HIS A 129 49.78 11.79 -23.24
CA HIS A 129 48.78 10.72 -23.06
C HIS A 129 47.31 11.17 -22.95
N GLY A 130 46.98 12.43 -23.27
CA GLY A 130 45.66 13.03 -22.99
C GLY A 130 44.44 12.46 -23.73
N SER A 131 44.62 11.85 -24.92
CA SER A 131 43.49 11.33 -25.71
C SER A 131 42.91 10.02 -25.17
N GLU A 132 43.73 9.20 -24.52
CA GLU A 132 43.34 7.87 -24.05
C GLU A 132 42.68 7.89 -22.67
N ALA A 133 43.04 8.86 -21.82
CA ALA A 133 42.36 9.08 -20.55
C ALA A 133 40.93 9.58 -20.76
N LYS A 134 40.71 10.46 -21.75
CA LYS A 134 39.38 10.94 -22.13
C LYS A 134 38.48 9.82 -22.66
N LYS A 135 39.01 8.93 -23.52
CA LYS A 135 38.29 7.72 -23.97
C LYS A 135 37.89 6.82 -22.79
N ARG A 136 38.77 6.64 -21.80
CA ARG A 136 38.48 5.87 -20.58
C ARG A 136 37.41 6.54 -19.72
N GLU A 137 37.45 7.85 -19.56
CA GLU A 137 36.43 8.61 -18.84
C GLU A 137 35.04 8.46 -19.49
N ASP A 138 34.95 8.63 -20.82
CA ASP A 138 33.69 8.52 -21.54
C ASP A 138 33.12 7.09 -21.48
N SER A 139 33.98 6.07 -21.58
CA SER A 139 33.59 4.67 -21.41
C SER A 139 33.00 4.40 -20.02
N ILE A 140 33.64 4.91 -18.96
CA ILE A 140 33.14 4.75 -17.59
C ILE A 140 31.80 5.47 -17.42
N LYS A 141 31.66 6.70 -17.92
CA LYS A 141 30.38 7.44 -17.85
C LYS A 141 29.23 6.66 -18.50
N GLU A 142 29.46 6.12 -19.70
CA GLU A 142 28.43 5.35 -20.41
C GLU A 142 28.11 4.02 -19.71
N GLU A 143 29.10 3.32 -19.14
CA GLU A 143 28.87 2.10 -18.35
C GLU A 143 27.99 2.39 -17.12
N PHE A 144 28.32 3.42 -16.33
CA PHE A 144 27.56 3.80 -15.15
C PHE A 144 26.15 4.29 -15.48
N LYS A 145 25.98 4.97 -16.61
CA LYS A 145 24.66 5.38 -17.12
C LYS A 145 23.80 4.16 -17.45
N LYS A 146 24.35 3.14 -18.12
CA LYS A 146 23.65 1.87 -18.39
C LYS A 146 23.27 1.14 -17.10
N LEU A 147 24.19 1.04 -16.14
CA LEU A 147 23.91 0.42 -14.83
C LEU A 147 22.80 1.15 -14.08
N SER A 148 22.84 2.48 -14.03
CA SER A 148 21.80 3.30 -13.39
C SER A 148 20.43 3.09 -14.04
N GLN A 149 20.37 3.00 -15.37
CA GLN A 149 19.14 2.70 -16.10
C GLN A 149 18.58 1.31 -15.76
N ILE A 150 19.43 0.29 -15.65
CA ILE A 150 19.03 -1.07 -15.28
C ILE A 150 18.43 -1.10 -13.87
N GLU A 151 19.09 -0.47 -12.90
CA GLU A 151 18.60 -0.42 -11.52
C GLU A 151 17.31 0.42 -11.39
N ASN A 152 17.18 1.52 -12.13
CA ASN A 152 15.93 2.29 -12.20
C ASN A 152 14.77 1.46 -12.76
N LYS A 153 15.00 0.68 -13.83
CA LYS A 153 13.98 -0.21 -14.39
C LYS A 153 13.53 -1.26 -13.37
N LYS A 154 14.47 -1.83 -12.61
CA LYS A 154 14.17 -2.79 -11.55
C LYS A 154 13.35 -2.18 -10.41
N TYR A 155 13.70 -0.97 -9.98
CA TYR A 155 12.94 -0.22 -8.99
C TYR A 155 11.50 0.04 -9.45
N GLU A 156 11.30 0.56 -10.66
CA GLU A 156 9.95 0.82 -11.20
C GLU A 156 9.16 -0.47 -11.39
N TYR A 157 9.80 -1.55 -11.83
CA TYR A 157 9.16 -2.87 -11.91
C TYR A 157 8.67 -3.36 -10.54
N ASN A 158 9.53 -3.30 -9.51
CA ASN A 158 9.17 -3.73 -8.16
C ASN A 158 8.04 -2.87 -7.57
N LYS A 159 8.10 -1.55 -7.75
CA LYS A 159 7.05 -0.60 -7.31
C LYS A 159 5.71 -0.86 -7.99
N ASN A 160 5.71 -1.10 -9.30
CA ASN A 160 4.50 -1.42 -10.05
C ASN A 160 3.93 -2.80 -9.67
N THR A 161 4.80 -3.78 -9.44
CA THR A 161 4.41 -5.12 -8.97
C THR A 161 3.74 -5.03 -7.60
N LEU A 162 4.34 -4.27 -6.66
CA LEU A 162 3.75 -4.01 -5.35
C LEU A 162 2.35 -3.40 -5.47
N LYS A 163 2.19 -2.38 -6.31
CA LYS A 163 0.89 -1.73 -6.55
C LYS A 163 -0.15 -2.73 -7.03
N LYS A 164 0.20 -3.59 -8.00
CA LYS A 164 -0.71 -4.60 -8.55
C LYS A 164 -1.11 -5.65 -7.51
N ILE A 165 -0.18 -6.13 -6.69
CA ILE A 165 -0.47 -7.12 -5.63
C ILE A 165 -1.50 -6.58 -4.64
N PHE A 166 -1.32 -5.35 -4.16
CA PHE A 166 -2.28 -4.76 -3.22
C PHE A 166 -3.61 -4.41 -3.89
N GLN A 167 -3.62 -4.01 -5.15
CA GLN A 167 -4.87 -3.77 -5.89
C GLN A 167 -5.67 -5.08 -6.11
N ASP A 168 -5.01 -6.18 -6.46
CA ASP A 168 -5.63 -7.50 -6.57
C ASP A 168 -6.18 -7.97 -5.22
N TYR A 169 -5.40 -7.80 -4.15
CA TYR A 169 -5.83 -8.08 -2.78
C TYR A 169 -7.09 -7.30 -2.39
N ASP A 170 -7.09 -5.98 -2.59
CA ASP A 170 -8.22 -5.11 -2.24
C ASP A 170 -9.49 -5.50 -3.02
N ASN A 171 -9.34 -5.84 -4.30
CA ASN A 171 -10.46 -6.27 -5.14
C ASN A 171 -11.04 -7.61 -4.67
N LYS A 172 -10.18 -8.59 -4.36
CA LYS A 172 -10.63 -9.90 -3.86
C LYS A 172 -11.25 -9.79 -2.47
N LEU A 173 -10.72 -8.94 -1.60
CA LEU A 173 -11.29 -8.69 -0.28
C LEU A 173 -12.69 -8.07 -0.39
N LYS A 174 -12.88 -7.07 -1.25
CA LYS A 174 -14.21 -6.47 -1.51
C LYS A 174 -15.24 -7.50 -2.00
N ALA A 175 -14.82 -8.43 -2.87
CA ALA A 175 -15.71 -9.50 -3.33
C ALA A 175 -16.15 -10.42 -2.20
N ILE A 176 -15.29 -10.67 -1.21
CA ILE A 176 -15.68 -11.40 0.00
C ILE A 176 -16.63 -10.55 0.86
N GLU A 177 -16.27 -9.29 1.11
CA GLU A 177 -17.05 -8.37 1.95
C GLU A 177 -18.50 -8.21 1.49
N ALA A 178 -18.77 -8.35 0.19
CA ALA A 178 -20.14 -8.37 -0.35
C ALA A 178 -21.03 -9.49 0.25
N ARG A 179 -20.45 -10.55 0.81
CA ARG A 179 -21.17 -11.65 1.48
C ARG A 179 -21.37 -11.43 2.98
N ARG A 180 -20.82 -10.36 3.55
CA ARG A 180 -20.84 -10.09 4.99
C ARG A 180 -22.26 -10.10 5.55
N ASP A 181 -23.19 -9.43 4.89
CA ASP A 181 -24.58 -9.34 5.37
C ASP A 181 -25.25 -10.71 5.36
N THR A 182 -24.99 -11.54 4.36
CA THR A 182 -25.47 -12.94 4.33
C THR A 182 -24.93 -13.76 5.48
N VAL A 183 -23.65 -13.59 5.83
CA VAL A 183 -23.03 -14.27 6.98
C VAL A 183 -23.67 -13.80 8.29
N ILE A 184 -23.88 -12.49 8.46
CA ILE A 184 -24.54 -11.94 9.64
C ILE A 184 -25.98 -12.47 9.75
N GLN A 185 -26.74 -12.52 8.65
CA GLN A 185 -28.09 -13.08 8.64
C GLN A 185 -28.09 -14.57 9.02
N ALA A 186 -27.14 -15.36 8.50
CA ALA A 186 -26.99 -16.76 8.88
C ALA A 186 -26.66 -16.92 10.38
N MET A 187 -25.88 -16.01 10.95
CA MET A 187 -25.52 -16.03 12.38
C MET A 187 -26.69 -15.68 13.30
N ILE A 188 -27.65 -14.86 12.83
CA ILE A 188 -28.83 -14.43 13.60
C ILE A 188 -30.02 -15.39 13.38
N SER A 189 -29.99 -16.23 12.34
CA SER A 189 -31.05 -17.19 12.05
C SER A 189 -31.05 -18.34 13.07
N GLU A 190 -32.23 -18.66 13.61
CA GLU A 190 -32.44 -19.84 14.45
C GLU A 190 -32.43 -21.13 13.64
N ASP A 191 -31.89 -22.21 14.22
CA ASP A 191 -31.95 -23.55 13.65
C ASP A 191 -33.41 -24.06 13.72
N LYS A 192 -34.10 -24.11 12.57
CA LYS A 192 -35.49 -24.63 12.48
C LYS A 192 -35.64 -26.11 12.91
N ASN A 193 -34.54 -26.81 13.20
CA ASN A 193 -34.52 -28.23 13.58
C ASN A 193 -34.60 -28.47 15.11
N THR A 194 -34.69 -27.44 15.95
CA THR A 194 -34.90 -27.61 17.41
C THR A 194 -36.38 -27.57 17.81
N SER A 195 -37.29 -28.02 16.95
CA SER A 195 -38.68 -28.26 17.32
C SER A 195 -38.82 -29.58 18.08
N LYS A 196 -38.38 -29.61 19.34
CA LYS A 196 -38.79 -30.57 20.39
C LYS A 196 -38.19 -30.12 21.73
N LEU A 197 -38.74 -29.05 22.28
CA LEU A 197 -38.64 -28.74 23.71
C LEU A 197 -40.06 -28.42 24.16
N GLU A 198 -40.82 -29.48 24.45
CA GLU A 198 -41.99 -29.39 25.32
C GLU A 198 -41.53 -28.97 26.71
N ASP A 199 -42.27 -28.03 27.30
CA ASP A 199 -42.37 -27.67 28.72
C ASP A 199 -41.13 -27.82 29.60
N LYS A 200 -40.51 -26.69 29.94
CA LYS A 200 -39.88 -26.42 31.24
C LYS A 200 -39.24 -25.04 31.27
N ASP A 201 -39.83 -24.06 31.96
CA ASP A 201 -39.16 -22.87 32.54
C ASP A 201 -37.85 -22.40 31.87
N ILE A 202 -37.86 -22.19 30.56
CA ILE A 202 -36.61 -21.89 29.86
C ILE A 202 -36.38 -20.39 29.94
N LYS A 203 -35.60 -20.00 30.94
CA LYS A 203 -34.72 -18.82 30.85
C LYS A 203 -33.69 -19.14 29.75
N THR A 204 -34.14 -19.18 28.49
CA THR A 204 -33.34 -19.65 27.36
C THR A 204 -32.34 -18.57 27.05
N ASN A 205 -31.13 -18.79 27.53
CA ASN A 205 -29.95 -18.06 27.16
C ASN A 205 -29.67 -18.36 25.68
N ILE A 206 -30.38 -17.71 24.76
CA ILE A 206 -30.22 -17.91 23.31
C ILE A 206 -29.05 -17.04 22.88
N SER A 207 -27.85 -17.47 23.29
CA SER A 207 -26.58 -16.83 22.96
C SER A 207 -25.77 -17.65 21.96
N THR A 208 -26.33 -18.71 21.39
CA THR A 208 -25.57 -19.66 20.57
C THR A 208 -25.90 -19.46 19.10
N ILE A 209 -24.88 -19.16 18.28
CA ILE A 209 -25.00 -19.10 16.82
C ILE A 209 -25.49 -20.48 16.32
N SER A 210 -26.42 -20.48 15.37
CA SER A 210 -26.83 -21.69 14.63
C SER A 210 -25.64 -22.43 14.02
N GLU A 211 -25.77 -23.74 13.82
CA GLU A 211 -24.69 -24.53 13.23
C GLU A 211 -24.37 -24.08 11.79
N ASN A 212 -25.41 -23.68 11.04
CA ASN A 212 -25.24 -23.07 9.74
C ASN A 212 -24.49 -21.72 9.82
N GLY A 213 -24.83 -20.86 10.80
CA GLY A 213 -24.14 -19.60 11.04
C GLY A 213 -22.66 -19.77 11.36
N LYS A 214 -22.28 -20.80 12.16
CA LYS A 214 -20.87 -21.13 12.43
C LYS A 214 -20.13 -21.55 11.16
N LYS A 215 -20.77 -22.37 10.32
CA LYS A 215 -20.18 -22.85 9.06
C LYS A 215 -19.93 -21.71 8.07
N GLU A 216 -20.90 -20.82 7.88
CA GLU A 216 -20.77 -19.65 7.01
C GLU A 216 -19.72 -18.66 7.53
N LEU A 217 -19.71 -18.39 8.85
CA LEU A 217 -18.68 -17.55 9.48
C LEU A 217 -17.27 -18.13 9.29
N LYS A 218 -17.11 -19.45 9.47
CA LYS A 218 -15.83 -20.12 9.26
C LYS A 218 -15.38 -19.99 7.81
N LYS A 219 -16.27 -20.26 6.84
CA LYS A 219 -15.98 -20.14 5.41
C LYS A 219 -15.56 -18.72 5.04
N TYR A 220 -16.26 -17.71 5.56
CA TYR A 220 -15.92 -16.30 5.35
C TYR A 220 -14.51 -15.96 5.83
N LYS A 221 -14.16 -16.38 7.07
CA LYS A 221 -12.82 -16.18 7.63
C LYS A 221 -11.74 -16.94 6.84
N ASP A 222 -12.03 -18.18 6.43
CA ASP A 222 -11.12 -19.01 5.64
C ASP A 222 -10.84 -18.38 4.27
N ASP A 223 -11.86 -17.83 3.60
CA ASP A 223 -11.71 -17.14 2.32
C ASP A 223 -10.82 -15.88 2.46
N ILE A 224 -11.00 -15.09 3.53
CA ILE A 224 -10.13 -13.92 3.81
C ILE A 224 -8.68 -14.38 4.06
N ASN A 225 -8.50 -15.41 4.89
CA ASN A 225 -7.19 -15.96 5.20
C ASN A 225 -6.49 -16.53 3.94
N ALA A 226 -7.23 -17.10 3.00
CA ALA A 226 -6.69 -17.58 1.74
C ALA A 226 -6.14 -16.41 0.88
N ILE A 227 -6.87 -15.31 0.78
CA ILE A 227 -6.40 -14.10 0.09
C ILE A 227 -5.16 -13.51 0.77
N VAL A 228 -5.16 -13.44 2.10
CA VAL A 228 -4.00 -12.99 2.92
C VAL A 228 -2.76 -13.84 2.61
N LYS A 229 -2.90 -15.17 2.57
CA LYS A 229 -1.81 -16.09 2.21
C LYS A 229 -1.32 -15.87 0.78
N LEU A 230 -2.23 -15.71 -0.17
CA LEU A 230 -1.89 -15.46 -1.58
C LEU A 230 -1.07 -14.17 -1.72
N ARG A 231 -1.55 -13.05 -1.16
CA ARG A 231 -0.81 -11.78 -1.17
C ARG A 231 0.59 -11.95 -0.56
N ASN A 232 0.71 -12.62 0.58
CA ASN A 232 2.01 -12.83 1.22
C ASN A 232 2.97 -13.63 0.31
N SER A 233 2.46 -14.65 -0.39
CA SER A 233 3.26 -15.42 -1.35
C SER A 233 3.74 -14.59 -2.54
N GLU A 234 2.92 -13.65 -3.04
CA GLU A 234 3.30 -12.74 -4.12
C GLU A 234 4.31 -11.69 -3.65
N LEU A 235 4.16 -11.16 -2.43
CA LEU A 235 5.08 -10.17 -1.86
C LEU A 235 6.51 -10.72 -1.71
N ILE A 236 6.67 -12.01 -1.38
CA ILE A 236 7.99 -12.67 -1.28
C ILE A 236 8.74 -12.65 -2.63
N LYS A 237 8.01 -12.57 -3.75
CA LYS A 237 8.62 -12.53 -5.09
C LYS A 237 9.27 -11.18 -5.42
N ILE A 238 8.96 -10.12 -4.66
CA ILE A 238 9.58 -8.80 -4.83
C ILE A 238 11.01 -8.85 -4.27
N LYS A 239 12.00 -8.82 -5.17
CA LYS A 239 13.42 -8.91 -4.84
C LYS A 239 14.11 -7.56 -4.71
#